data_AF-A0AAC9M2D2-F1
#
_entry.id   AF-A0AAC9M2D2-F1
#
_cell.length_a   1.000
_cell.length_b   1.000
_cell.length_c   1.000
_cell.angle_alpha   90.00
_cell.angle_beta   90.00
_cell.angle_gamma   90.00
#
_symmetry.space_group_name_H-M   'P 1'
#
loop_
_entity.id
_entity.type
_entity.pdbx_description
1 polymer ?
#
loop_
_entity_poly.entity_id
_entity_poly.type
_entity_poly.pdbx_seq_one_letter_code
_entity_poly.pdbx_strand_id
1 'polypeptide(L)'
;MKIKSFTPLIAVFGTSFLITITLLKSFQIFMGISICLLAMLKLMDIEAFGASYKKYDLISSQFDSWIYIYPFFELIIGISFLNSSPPSLIIFIALVLGISGMISVFKAVYLDKLKLNCACIGGYAKTPLGIISFIENLLMAIMSVLLLIK
;
A
#
# COMPACT_ATOMS: atom_id res chain seq x y z
N MET A 1 3.97 9.06 24.23
CA MET A 1 2.96 9.60 23.30
C MET A 1 3.12 9.15 21.83
N LYS A 2 3.82 8.03 21.52
CA LYS A 2 4.01 7.52 20.14
C LYS A 2 2.93 6.52 19.67
N ILE A 3 2.13 5.94 20.58
CA ILE A 3 1.23 4.82 20.28
C ILE A 3 -0.05 5.24 19.54
N LYS A 4 -0.58 6.44 19.80
CA LYS A 4 -1.76 6.97 19.08
C LYS A 4 -1.52 7.22 17.58
N SER A 5 -0.26 7.23 17.15
CA SER A 5 0.12 7.39 15.75
C SER A 5 -0.20 6.13 14.96
N PHE A 6 0.17 4.94 15.44
CA PHE A 6 0.03 3.68 14.68
C PHE A 6 -1.34 2.99 14.80
N THR A 7 -2.29 3.56 15.55
CA THR A 7 -3.60 2.96 15.79
C THR A 7 -4.33 2.54 14.51
N PRO A 8 -4.41 3.37 13.45
CA PRO A 8 -5.10 2.96 12.23
C PRO A 8 -4.40 1.79 11.52
N LEU A 9 -3.08 1.74 11.60
CA LEU A 9 -2.28 0.68 10.98
C LEU A 9 -2.47 -0.65 11.70
N ILE A 10 -2.45 -0.62 13.04
CA ILE A 10 -2.77 -1.77 13.88
C ILE A 10 -4.20 -2.24 13.62
N ALA A 11 -5.14 -1.32 13.44
CA ALA A 11 -6.51 -1.67 13.09
C ALA A 11 -6.60 -2.37 11.74
N VAL A 12 -5.95 -1.85 10.69
CA VAL A 12 -5.97 -2.45 9.35
C VAL A 12 -5.32 -3.83 9.34
N PHE A 13 -4.07 -3.94 9.80
CA PHE A 13 -3.35 -5.23 9.77
C PHE A 13 -3.86 -6.22 10.80
N GLY A 14 -4.32 -5.75 11.96
CA GLY A 14 -4.93 -6.59 12.98
C GLY A 14 -6.25 -7.19 12.51
N THR A 15 -7.12 -6.38 11.89
CA THR A 15 -8.39 -6.88 11.34
C THR A 15 -8.18 -7.82 10.16
N SER A 16 -7.29 -7.49 9.22
CA SER A 16 -6.99 -8.38 8.09
C SER A 16 -6.39 -9.72 8.56
N PHE A 17 -5.56 -9.70 9.60
CA PHE A 17 -4.98 -10.91 10.19
C PHE A 17 -6.05 -11.79 10.84
N LEU A 18 -6.92 -11.20 11.67
CA LEU A 18 -8.03 -11.91 12.31
C LEU A 18 -8.95 -12.54 11.26
N ILE A 19 -9.34 -11.79 10.22
CA ILE A 19 -10.17 -12.31 9.12
C ILE A 19 -9.48 -13.52 8.46
N THR A 20 -8.19 -13.41 8.16
CA THR A 20 -7.46 -14.48 7.46
C THR A 20 -7.36 -15.75 8.30
N ILE A 21 -7.03 -15.62 9.59
CA ILE A 21 -6.95 -16.77 10.51
C ILE A 21 -8.31 -17.44 10.67
N THR A 22 -9.36 -16.66 10.88
CA THR A 22 -10.73 -17.20 11.03
C THR A 22 -11.16 -17.98 9.78
N LEU A 23 -10.75 -17.53 8.59
CA LEU A 23 -11.06 -18.20 7.34
C LEU A 23 -10.07 -19.33 6.96
N LEU A 24 -9.05 -19.59 7.78
CA LEU A 24 -7.96 -20.53 7.52
C LEU A 24 -7.33 -20.35 6.13
N LYS A 25 -7.12 -19.10 5.74
CA LYS A 25 -6.61 -18.73 4.41
C LYS A 25 -5.10 -18.50 4.39
N SER A 26 -4.53 -18.52 3.19
CA SER A 26 -3.10 -18.31 2.97
C SER A 26 -2.68 -16.86 3.20
N PHE A 27 -1.37 -16.64 3.34
CA PHE A 27 -0.78 -15.31 3.45
C PHE A 27 -1.08 -14.40 2.24
N GLN A 28 -1.32 -14.97 1.06
CA GLN A 28 -1.76 -14.24 -0.12
C GLN A 28 -3.09 -13.50 0.12
N ILE A 29 -4.06 -14.19 0.73
CA ILE A 29 -5.38 -13.62 1.04
C ILE A 29 -5.26 -12.56 2.13
N PHE A 30 -4.42 -12.77 3.14
CA PHE A 30 -4.10 -11.73 4.14
C PHE A 30 -3.59 -10.44 3.49
N MET A 31 -2.67 -10.57 2.53
CA MET A 31 -2.14 -9.43 1.80
C MET A 31 -3.22 -8.76 0.96
N GLY A 32 -4.03 -9.53 0.24
CA GLY A 32 -5.16 -9.01 -0.55
C GLY A 32 -6.14 -8.21 0.30
N ILE A 33 -6.56 -8.74 1.45
CA ILE A 33 -7.45 -8.04 2.40
C ILE A 33 -6.79 -6.75 2.90
N SER A 34 -5.52 -6.82 3.31
CA SER A 34 -4.80 -5.65 3.81
C SER A 34 -4.70 -4.54 2.76
N ILE A 35 -4.36 -4.89 1.51
CA ILE A 35 -4.29 -3.95 0.39
C ILE A 35 -5.67 -3.33 0.11
N CYS A 36 -6.75 -4.13 0.13
CA CYS A 36 -8.10 -3.60 -0.04
C CYS A 36 -8.46 -2.56 1.03
N LEU A 37 -8.15 -2.84 2.31
CA LEU A 37 -8.42 -1.93 3.42
C LEU A 37 -7.60 -0.64 3.32
N LEU A 38 -6.31 -0.73 2.95
CA LEU A 38 -5.47 0.44 2.73
C LEU A 38 -5.95 1.28 1.53
N ALA A 39 -6.32 0.63 0.43
CA ALA A 39 -6.88 1.31 -0.74
C ALA A 39 -8.21 2.01 -0.39
N MET A 40 -9.07 1.38 0.39
CA MET A 40 -10.31 2.00 0.90
C MET A 40 -10.01 3.28 1.70
N LEU A 41 -9.00 3.26 2.59
CA LEU A 41 -8.60 4.47 3.34
C LEU A 41 -8.11 5.60 2.42
N LYS A 42 -7.43 5.28 1.33
CA LYS A 42 -7.01 6.26 0.32
C LYS A 42 -8.18 6.82 -0.49
N LEU A 43 -9.16 5.97 -0.81
CA LEU A 43 -10.38 6.34 -1.53
C LEU A 43 -11.36 7.16 -0.68
N MET A 44 -11.33 7.00 0.64
CA MET A 44 -12.20 7.74 1.56
C MET A 44 -11.94 9.25 1.52
N ASP A 45 -10.68 9.65 1.27
CA ASP A 45 -10.30 11.04 1.02
C ASP A 45 -9.08 11.10 0.08
N ILE A 46 -9.38 11.14 -1.22
CA ILE A 46 -8.37 11.14 -2.29
C ILE A 46 -7.55 12.43 -2.28
N GLU A 47 -8.14 13.55 -1.84
CA GLU A 47 -7.50 14.86 -1.85
C GLU A 47 -6.44 14.95 -0.74
N ALA A 48 -6.79 14.52 0.47
CA ALA A 48 -5.87 14.42 1.59
C ALA A 48 -4.75 13.39 1.32
N PHE A 49 -5.11 12.25 0.70
CA PHE A 49 -4.13 11.29 0.20
C PHE A 49 -3.17 11.94 -0.80
N GLY A 50 -3.70 12.56 -1.86
CA GLY A 50 -2.94 13.13 -2.96
C GLY A 50 -2.00 14.25 -2.51
N ALA A 51 -2.44 15.12 -1.59
CA ALA A 51 -1.62 16.19 -1.01
C ALA A 51 -0.40 15.65 -0.24
N SER A 52 -0.51 14.44 0.34
CA SER A 52 0.59 13.78 1.04
C SER A 52 1.45 12.94 0.09
N TYR A 53 0.81 12.21 -0.83
CA TYR A 53 1.44 11.28 -1.78
C TYR A 53 2.36 12.02 -2.77
N LYS A 54 1.90 13.15 -3.31
CA LYS A 54 2.65 13.99 -4.26
C LYS A 54 4.00 14.49 -3.73
N LYS A 55 4.16 14.55 -2.42
CA LYS A 55 5.40 15.05 -1.78
C LYS A 55 6.57 14.07 -1.88
N TYR A 56 6.31 12.79 -2.14
CA TYR A 56 7.37 11.77 -2.14
C TYR A 56 7.32 10.81 -3.33
N ASP A 57 6.15 10.58 -3.91
CA ASP A 57 6.03 9.65 -5.02
C ASP A 57 6.55 10.26 -6.32
N LEU A 58 7.44 9.51 -6.98
CA LEU A 58 8.15 9.99 -8.18
C LEU A 58 7.20 10.23 -9.36
N ILE A 59 6.14 9.41 -9.47
CA ILE A 59 5.22 9.44 -10.61
C ILE A 59 4.22 10.59 -10.46
N SER A 60 3.62 10.73 -9.28
CA SER A 60 2.70 11.84 -8.96
C SER A 60 3.39 13.19 -8.89
N SER A 61 4.72 13.24 -8.69
CA SER A 61 5.47 14.49 -8.83
C SER A 61 5.46 15.05 -10.27
N GLN A 62 5.23 14.19 -11.26
CA GLN A 62 5.22 14.54 -12.69
C GLN A 62 3.82 14.50 -13.32
N PHE A 63 2.92 13.67 -12.79
CA PHE A 63 1.57 13.48 -13.32
C PHE A 63 0.51 13.61 -12.22
N ASP A 64 -0.13 14.78 -12.16
CA ASP A 64 -1.09 15.12 -11.10
C ASP A 64 -2.31 14.20 -11.06
N SER A 65 -2.77 13.71 -12.22
CA SER A 65 -3.91 12.79 -12.27
C SER A 65 -3.59 11.41 -11.68
N TRP A 66 -2.30 11.08 -11.48
CA TRP A 66 -1.90 9.79 -10.89
C TRP A 66 -2.47 9.59 -9.48
N ILE A 67 -2.63 10.66 -8.70
CA ILE A 67 -3.15 10.60 -7.33
C ILE A 67 -4.59 10.05 -7.27
N TYR A 68 -5.37 10.27 -8.33
CA TYR A 68 -6.74 9.79 -8.42
C TYR A 68 -6.82 8.35 -8.92
N ILE A 69 -5.87 7.90 -9.75
CA ILE A 69 -5.92 6.58 -10.39
C ILE A 69 -5.25 5.52 -9.51
N TYR A 70 -4.17 5.89 -8.82
CA TYR A 70 -3.35 4.96 -8.03
C TYR A 70 -4.13 4.16 -6.97
N PRO A 71 -5.02 4.78 -6.14
CA PRO A 71 -5.81 4.03 -5.17
C PRO A 71 -6.72 2.96 -5.79
N PHE A 72 -7.23 3.18 -7.00
CA PHE A 72 -8.05 2.19 -7.72
C PHE A 72 -7.20 1.02 -8.21
N PHE A 73 -5.98 1.28 -8.70
CA PHE A 73 -5.06 0.19 -9.06
C PHE A 73 -4.74 -0.69 -7.85
N GLU A 74 -4.45 -0.08 -6.71
CA GLU A 74 -4.22 -0.85 -5.48
C GLU A 74 -5.45 -1.65 -5.07
N LEU A 75 -6.66 -1.09 -5.18
CA LEU A 75 -7.89 -1.82 -4.88
C LEU A 75 -8.05 -3.04 -5.81
N ILE A 76 -7.84 -2.87 -7.13
CA ILE A 76 -7.91 -3.95 -8.11
C ILE A 76 -6.88 -5.05 -7.80
N ILE A 77 -5.66 -4.67 -7.43
CA ILE A 77 -4.60 -5.60 -7.03
C ILE A 77 -5.03 -6.36 -5.77
N GLY A 78 -5.50 -5.66 -4.75
CA GLY A 78 -5.96 -6.25 -3.49
C GLY A 78 -7.06 -7.28 -3.71
N ILE A 79 -8.08 -6.93 -4.51
CA ILE A 79 -9.18 -7.83 -4.87
C ILE A 79 -8.66 -9.04 -5.66
N SER A 80 -7.76 -8.80 -6.61
CA SER A 80 -7.18 -9.90 -7.42
C SER A 80 -6.39 -10.88 -6.58
N PHE A 81 -5.69 -10.43 -5.54
CA PHE A 81 -4.94 -11.29 -4.63
C PHE A 81 -5.84 -12.19 -3.76
N LEU A 82 -7.15 -11.88 -3.65
CA LEU A 82 -8.12 -12.77 -2.99
C LEU A 82 -8.45 -14.02 -3.83
N ASN A 83 -8.22 -13.96 -5.14
CA ASN A 83 -8.42 -15.10 -6.02
C ASN A 83 -7.29 -16.12 -5.88
N SER A 84 -7.61 -17.41 -5.99
CA SER A 84 -6.61 -18.48 -5.99
C SER A 84 -5.64 -18.39 -7.17
N SER A 85 -6.09 -17.82 -8.30
CA SER A 85 -5.31 -17.59 -9.51
C SER A 85 -5.56 -16.15 -10.01
N PRO A 86 -4.80 -15.16 -9.49
CA PRO A 86 -4.88 -13.80 -9.97
C PRO A 86 -4.43 -13.70 -11.44
N PRO A 87 -5.01 -12.79 -12.24
CA PRO A 87 -4.58 -12.60 -13.63
C PRO A 87 -3.11 -12.15 -13.70
N SER A 88 -2.32 -12.77 -14.58
CA SER A 88 -0.89 -12.47 -14.76
C SER A 88 -0.61 -10.99 -15.03
N LEU A 89 -1.48 -10.32 -15.80
CA LEU A 89 -1.41 -8.89 -16.07
C LEU A 89 -1.48 -8.06 -14.78
N ILE A 90 -2.39 -8.39 -13.86
CA ILE A 90 -2.54 -7.67 -12.59
C ILE A 90 -1.34 -7.91 -11.68
N ILE A 91 -0.81 -9.13 -11.67
CA ILE A 91 0.39 -9.46 -10.90
C ILE A 91 1.59 -8.64 -11.41
N PHE A 92 1.72 -8.50 -12.73
CA PHE A 92 2.77 -7.66 -13.32
C PHE A 92 2.62 -6.18 -12.94
N ILE A 93 1.40 -5.65 -12.99
CA ILE A 93 1.12 -4.27 -12.55
C ILE A 93 1.46 -4.10 -11.06
N ALA A 94 1.07 -5.05 -10.21
CA ALA A 94 1.38 -5.03 -8.78
C ALA A 94 2.89 -5.03 -8.51
N LEU A 95 3.65 -5.80 -9.28
CA LEU A 95 5.11 -5.83 -9.20
C LEU A 95 5.72 -4.47 -9.54
N VAL A 96 5.28 -3.86 -10.66
CA VAL A 96 5.78 -2.56 -11.10
C VAL A 96 5.46 -1.48 -10.06
N LEU A 97 4.21 -1.43 -9.58
CA LEU A 97 3.78 -0.46 -8.57
C LEU A 97 4.48 -0.64 -7.22
N GLY A 98 4.67 -1.90 -6.78
CA GLY A 98 5.39 -2.21 -5.55
C GLY A 98 6.86 -1.77 -5.63
N ILE A 99 7.54 -2.02 -6.75
CA ILE A 99 8.94 -1.59 -6.94
C ILE A 99 9.02 -0.05 -7.01
N SER A 100 8.16 0.60 -7.79
CA SER A 100 8.18 2.07 -7.91
C SER A 100 7.86 2.75 -6.57
N GLY A 101 6.90 2.22 -5.82
CA GLY A 101 6.55 2.69 -4.48
C GLY A 101 7.71 2.51 -3.50
N MET A 102 8.37 1.36 -3.52
CA MET A 102 9.54 1.07 -2.69
C MET A 102 10.69 2.06 -2.97
N ILE A 103 11.00 2.31 -4.25
CA ILE A 103 12.05 3.27 -4.65
C ILE A 103 11.69 4.69 -4.20
N SER A 104 10.43 5.09 -4.36
CA SER A 104 9.95 6.42 -3.95
C SER A 104 10.04 6.63 -2.44
N VAL A 105 9.60 5.65 -1.64
CA VAL A 105 9.72 5.70 -0.17
C VAL A 105 11.19 5.68 0.25
N PHE A 106 12.03 4.85 -0.38
CA PHE A 106 13.46 4.79 -0.08
C PHE A 106 14.14 6.13 -0.32
N LYS A 107 13.89 6.76 -1.47
CA LYS A 107 14.42 8.09 -1.80
C LYS A 107 13.97 9.13 -0.78
N ALA A 108 12.68 9.22 -0.50
CA ALA A 108 12.14 10.24 0.39
C ALA A 108 12.62 10.10 1.85
N VAL A 109 12.75 8.87 2.35
CA VAL A 109 13.15 8.61 3.74
C VAL A 109 14.66 8.65 3.93
N TYR A 110 15.43 8.00 3.05
CA TYR A 110 16.88 7.81 3.23
C TYR A 110 17.72 8.89 2.55
N LEU A 111 17.33 9.37 1.37
CA LEU A 111 18.09 10.39 0.63
C LEU A 111 17.61 11.79 1.04
N ASP A 112 16.32 12.06 0.89
CA ASP A 112 15.76 13.40 1.11
C ASP A 112 15.48 13.69 2.60
N LYS A 113 15.57 12.67 3.46
CA LYS A 113 15.34 12.73 4.93
C LYS A 113 14.04 13.45 5.29
N LEU A 114 13.01 13.31 4.45
CA LEU A 114 11.75 14.02 4.61
C LEU A 114 10.95 13.43 5.78
N LYS A 115 10.54 14.28 6.71
CA LYS A 115 9.62 13.90 7.80
C LYS A 115 8.18 13.96 7.29
N LEU A 116 7.78 12.95 6.51
CA LEU A 116 6.44 12.86 5.94
C LEU A 116 5.55 11.89 6.71
N ASN A 117 4.26 12.18 6.67
CA ASN A 117 3.23 11.30 7.18
C ASN A 117 2.89 10.19 6.16
N CYS A 118 2.47 9.03 6.64
CA CYS A 118 2.14 7.88 5.82
C CYS A 118 0.83 8.14 5.08
N ALA A 119 0.90 8.30 3.77
CA ALA A 119 -0.28 8.50 2.93
C ALA A 119 -1.16 7.24 2.86
N CYS A 120 -0.64 6.06 3.24
CA CYS A 120 -1.38 4.80 3.24
C CYS A 120 -2.64 4.78 4.13
N ILE A 121 -2.79 5.76 5.01
CA ILE A 121 -3.91 5.90 5.96
C ILE A 121 -4.78 7.12 5.60
N GLY A 122 -4.81 7.53 4.33
CA GLY A 122 -5.71 8.61 3.87
C GLY A 122 -5.30 10.02 4.32
N GLY A 123 -4.00 10.30 4.47
CA GLY A 123 -3.47 11.67 4.62
C GLY A 123 -3.64 12.36 5.99
N TYR A 124 -4.63 11.97 6.81
CA TYR A 124 -4.88 12.61 8.12
C TYR A 124 -4.05 12.07 9.28
N ALA A 125 -3.49 10.87 9.14
CA ALA A 125 -2.75 10.23 10.22
C ALA A 125 -1.34 10.81 10.37
N LYS A 126 -0.92 11.10 11.61
CA LYS A 126 0.45 11.52 11.95
C LYS A 126 1.38 10.31 12.09
N THR A 127 1.30 9.35 11.18
CA THR A 127 2.17 8.16 11.12
C THR A 127 3.39 8.46 10.30
N PRO A 128 4.62 8.20 10.76
CA PRO A 128 5.79 8.39 9.89
C PRO A 128 5.74 7.41 8.71
N LEU A 129 5.85 7.93 7.47
CA LEU A 129 5.81 7.16 6.21
C LEU A 129 6.78 5.96 6.26
N GLY A 130 8.01 6.23 6.70
CA GLY A 130 8.96 5.31 7.34
C GLY A 130 9.03 3.86 6.84
N ILE A 131 9.38 2.97 7.77
CA ILE A 131 9.64 1.54 7.54
C ILE A 131 8.38 0.79 7.10
N ILE A 132 7.20 1.23 7.55
CA ILE A 132 5.96 0.50 7.31
C ILE A 132 5.55 0.57 5.84
N SER A 133 5.51 1.76 5.25
CA SER A 133 5.16 1.90 3.83
C SER A 133 6.22 1.24 2.93
N PHE A 134 7.49 1.24 3.36
CA PHE A 134 8.54 0.48 2.66
C PHE A 134 8.27 -1.02 2.68
N ILE A 135 7.96 -1.60 3.85
CA ILE A 135 7.63 -3.02 3.98
C ILE A 135 6.37 -3.38 3.21
N GLU A 136 5.33 -2.54 3.22
CA GLU A 136 4.10 -2.75 2.44
C GLU A 136 4.39 -2.93 0.94
N ASN A 137 5.14 -1.98 0.36
CA ASN A 137 5.51 -2.03 -1.05
C ASN A 137 6.46 -3.19 -1.38
N LEU A 138 7.40 -3.49 -0.48
CA LEU A 138 8.32 -4.62 -0.62
C LEU A 138 7.57 -5.95 -0.61
N LEU A 139 6.65 -6.15 0.33
CA LEU A 139 5.84 -7.37 0.43
C LEU A 139 4.94 -7.54 -0.80
N MET A 140 4.36 -6.44 -1.32
CA MET A 140 3.59 -6.45 -2.56
C MET A 140 4.45 -6.93 -3.74
N ALA A 141 5.67 -6.41 -3.88
CA ALA A 141 6.59 -6.83 -4.93
C ALA A 141 7.00 -8.31 -4.79
N ILE A 142 7.37 -8.74 -3.58
CA ILE A 142 7.76 -10.14 -3.31
C ILE A 142 6.62 -11.11 -3.63
N MET A 143 5.39 -10.83 -3.17
CA MET A 143 4.24 -11.68 -3.46
C MET A 143 3.95 -11.74 -4.95
N SER A 144 4.08 -10.62 -5.65
CA SER A 144 3.89 -10.59 -7.09
C SER A 144 4.90 -11.47 -7.83
N VAL A 145 6.18 -11.44 -7.41
CA VAL A 145 7.21 -12.35 -7.93
C VAL A 145 6.87 -13.82 -7.64
N LEU A 146 6.45 -14.13 -6.41
CA LEU A 146 6.08 -15.51 -6.04
C LEU A 146 4.89 -16.03 -6.86
N LEU A 147 3.90 -15.18 -7.15
CA LEU A 147 2.74 -15.54 -7.97
C LEU A 147 3.06 -15.66 -9.47
N LEU A 148 4.08 -14.95 -9.97
CA LEU A 148 4.53 -15.09 -11.37
C LEU A 148 5.35 -16.36 -11.62
N ILE A 149 6.07 -16.83 -10.60
CA ILE A 149 6.92 -18.03 -10.71
C ILE A 149 6.09 -19.32 -10.53
N LYS A 150 4.93 -19.23 -9.88
CA LYS A 150 4.01 -20.34 -9.62
C LYS A 150 3.21 -20.72 -10.85
#